data_AF-A0A1S9P8U7-F1
#
_entry.id   AF-A0A1S9P8U7-F1
#
_cell.length_a   1.000
_cell.length_b   1.000
_cell.length_c   1.000
_cell.angle_alpha   90.00
_cell.angle_beta   90.00
_cell.angle_gamma   90.00
#
_symmetry.space_group_name_H-M   'P 1'
#
loop_
_entity.id
_entity.type
_entity.pdbx_description
1 polymer ?
#
loop_
_entity_poly.entity_id
_entity_poly.type
_entity_poly.pdbx_seq_one_letter_code
_entity_poly.pdbx_strand_id
1 'polypeptide(L)'
;MVIERFKNRTLNLTYTTTYQTLGSEIKSDYWGNINVSHNGRDLKHLSFVTLIIKNTTRSDAQVPLNLDVWVDNSNQFLGHDGHYEAGNAIRHEDNFEKEFNKTLKELDEDLKLREFEGHVTPDDLNRRIRYFLLNRKLSLPVLNRKSSVTINFLIENFEGKTPKLNFSILQKGVKLIPEADEAKIEQVKKNAVGLLCLALYAIGLIWVYKQYHDKHDAITWTVIVGSASYFMAYGFYYLFIWLKKIFTT
;
A
#
# COMPACT_ATOMS: atom_id res chain seq x y z
N MET A 1 23.98 -17.02 20.23
CA MET A 1 23.00 -17.52 19.24
C MET A 1 21.53 -17.17 19.54
N VAL A 2 21.13 -16.79 20.76
CA VAL A 2 19.72 -16.48 21.08
C VAL A 2 19.31 -15.03 20.78
N ILE A 3 20.26 -14.10 20.71
CA ILE A 3 19.99 -12.66 20.52
C ILE A 3 19.60 -12.29 19.07
N GLU A 4 20.03 -13.07 18.07
CA GLU A 4 19.70 -12.78 16.66
C GLU A 4 18.23 -13.09 16.31
N ARG A 5 17.57 -13.98 17.07
CA ARG A 5 16.15 -14.29 16.86
C ARG A 5 15.19 -13.17 17.27
N PHE A 6 15.66 -12.14 17.99
CA PHE A 6 14.83 -11.00 18.44
C PHE A 6 14.74 -9.84 17.43
N LYS A 7 15.32 -9.97 16.23
CA LYS A 7 15.40 -8.88 15.25
C LYS A 7 14.43 -9.02 14.07
N ASN A 8 13.36 -9.81 14.17
CA ASN A 8 12.22 -9.70 13.26
C ASN A 8 11.43 -8.42 13.59
N ARG A 9 12.01 -7.26 13.32
CA ARG A 9 11.27 -6.00 13.28
C ARG A 9 10.35 -6.09 12.07
N THR A 10 9.05 -6.23 12.31
CA THR A 10 8.06 -6.17 11.25
C THR A 10 8.14 -4.79 10.59
N LEU A 11 8.50 -4.75 9.31
CA LEU A 11 8.48 -3.55 8.49
C LEU A 11 7.02 -3.31 8.07
N ASN A 12 6.41 -2.24 8.58
CA ASN A 12 5.09 -1.82 8.14
C ASN A 12 5.24 -0.82 7.00
N LEU A 13 4.75 -1.19 5.84
CA LEU A 13 4.66 -0.30 4.69
C LEU A 13 3.21 0.14 4.57
N THR A 14 2.99 1.43 4.37
CA THR A 14 1.66 1.91 3.99
C THR A 14 1.54 2.03 2.50
N TYR A 15 0.32 1.87 2.01
CA TYR A 15 0.02 2.08 0.60
C TYR A 15 -1.21 2.94 0.41
N THR A 16 -1.22 3.63 -0.72
CA THR A 16 -2.37 4.35 -1.27
C THR A 16 -2.48 4.05 -2.75
N THR A 17 -3.71 3.80 -3.22
CA THR A 17 -3.99 3.56 -4.63
C THR A 17 -4.99 4.58 -5.12
N THR A 18 -4.64 5.28 -6.19
CA THR A 18 -5.49 6.28 -6.84
C THR A 18 -5.84 5.81 -8.24
N TYR A 19 -7.11 5.91 -8.60
CA TYR A 19 -7.64 5.52 -9.90
C TYR A 19 -8.11 6.76 -10.64
N GLN A 20 -7.59 6.98 -11.85
CA GLN A 20 -7.98 8.08 -12.72
C GLN A 20 -8.39 7.52 -14.08
N THR A 21 -9.65 7.71 -14.46
CA THR A 21 -10.09 7.40 -15.82
C THR A 21 -9.49 8.42 -16.79
N LEU A 22 -8.79 7.93 -17.81
CA LEU A 22 -8.24 8.75 -18.88
C LEU A 22 -9.24 8.91 -20.03
N GLY A 23 -10.00 7.86 -20.33
CA GLY A 23 -11.01 7.87 -21.38
C GLY A 23 -11.85 6.61 -21.37
N SER A 24 -13.10 6.74 -21.82
CA SER A 24 -13.98 5.60 -22.10
C SER A 24 -14.56 5.75 -23.49
N GLU A 25 -14.79 4.62 -24.15
CA GLU A 25 -15.63 4.60 -25.33
C GLU A 25 -17.05 5.03 -24.93
N ILE A 26 -17.57 6.04 -25.61
CA ILE A 26 -18.95 6.51 -25.43
C ILE A 26 -19.62 6.48 -26.78
N LYS A 27 -20.72 5.74 -26.88
CA LYS A 27 -21.57 5.73 -28.09
C LYS A 27 -22.89 6.40 -27.73
N SER A 28 -23.20 7.49 -28.43
CA SER A 28 -24.42 8.26 -28.21
C SER A 28 -25.01 8.67 -29.55
N ASP A 29 -26.27 8.28 -29.78
CA ASP A 29 -27.02 8.68 -30.97
C ASP A 29 -27.29 10.19 -31.01
N TYR A 30 -27.22 10.87 -29.84
CA TYR A 30 -27.52 12.30 -29.72
C TYR A 30 -26.28 13.19 -29.72
N TRP A 31 -25.14 12.70 -29.21
CA TRP A 31 -23.94 13.52 -28.98
C TRP A 31 -22.71 13.03 -29.75
N GLY A 32 -22.88 11.97 -30.56
CA GLY A 32 -21.80 11.37 -31.32
C GLY A 32 -21.01 10.32 -30.53
N ASN A 33 -19.99 9.77 -31.19
CA ASN A 33 -19.19 8.68 -30.65
C ASN A 33 -17.80 9.17 -30.25
N ILE A 34 -17.37 8.81 -29.04
CA ILE A 34 -16.01 9.00 -28.56
C ILE A 34 -15.35 7.62 -28.57
N ASN A 35 -14.32 7.46 -29.38
CA ASN A 35 -13.48 6.26 -29.42
C ASN A 35 -12.16 6.55 -28.72
N VAL A 36 -11.71 5.61 -27.89
CA VAL A 36 -10.40 5.65 -27.24
C VAL A 36 -9.53 4.59 -27.90
N SER A 37 -8.33 4.95 -28.35
CA SER A 37 -7.43 3.99 -29.00
C SER A 37 -6.03 4.02 -28.40
N HIS A 38 -5.37 2.87 -28.36
CA HIS A 38 -3.96 2.74 -28.00
C HIS A 38 -3.24 1.89 -29.04
N ASN A 39 -2.17 2.44 -29.62
CA ASN A 39 -1.42 1.83 -30.73
C ASN A 39 -2.33 1.34 -31.88
N GLY A 40 -3.32 2.15 -32.25
CA GLY A 40 -4.25 1.85 -33.35
C GLY A 40 -5.35 0.84 -33.02
N ARG A 41 -5.39 0.29 -31.79
CA ARG A 41 -6.48 -0.58 -31.34
C ARG A 41 -7.48 0.20 -30.49
N ASP A 42 -8.76 0.04 -30.80
CA ASP A 42 -9.85 0.59 -30.01
C ASP A 42 -9.95 -0.08 -28.63
N LEU A 43 -10.14 0.75 -27.61
CA LEU A 43 -10.25 0.40 -26.20
C LEU A 43 -11.61 0.86 -25.69
N LYS A 44 -12.20 0.05 -24.80
CA LYS A 44 -13.47 0.42 -24.14
C LYS A 44 -13.26 1.38 -22.97
N HIS A 45 -12.22 1.17 -22.18
CA HIS A 45 -11.93 2.00 -21.03
C HIS A 45 -10.45 1.99 -20.72
N LEU A 46 -9.89 3.18 -20.54
CA LEU A 46 -8.49 3.41 -20.25
C LEU A 46 -8.37 4.16 -18.92
N SER A 47 -7.59 3.60 -18.02
CA SER A 47 -7.36 4.14 -16.68
C SER A 47 -5.87 4.24 -16.37
N PHE A 48 -5.52 5.31 -15.68
CA PHE A 48 -4.24 5.52 -15.03
C PHE A 48 -4.38 5.20 -13.55
N VAL A 49 -3.60 4.25 -13.06
CA VAL A 49 -3.64 3.81 -11.66
C VAL A 49 -2.30 4.08 -11.01
N THR A 50 -2.30 4.88 -9.94
CA THR A 50 -1.09 5.20 -9.19
C THR A 50 -1.10 4.43 -7.87
N LEU A 51 -0.07 3.63 -7.64
CA LEU A 51 0.22 2.94 -6.39
C LEU A 51 1.40 3.65 -5.70
N ILE A 52 1.16 4.17 -4.51
CA ILE A 52 2.20 4.78 -3.67
C ILE A 52 2.45 3.84 -2.50
N ILE A 53 3.69 3.43 -2.28
CA ILE A 53 4.12 2.63 -1.12
C ILE A 53 5.09 3.48 -0.30
N LYS A 54 4.81 3.65 0.99
CA LYS A 54 5.62 4.47 1.90
C LYS A 54 6.15 3.64 3.06
N ASN A 55 7.41 3.86 3.43
CA ASN A 55 7.94 3.33 4.69
C ASN A 55 7.67 4.33 5.83
N THR A 56 6.64 4.06 6.62
CA THR A 56 6.28 4.89 7.79
C THR A 56 6.99 4.45 9.07
N THR A 57 7.73 3.33 9.04
CA THR A 57 8.48 2.89 10.22
C THR A 57 9.73 3.72 10.45
N ARG A 58 10.23 3.68 11.69
CA ARG A 58 11.54 4.24 12.08
C ARG A 58 12.70 3.30 11.72
N SER A 59 12.48 2.28 10.91
CA SER A 59 13.49 1.31 10.49
C SER A 59 13.58 1.26 8.98
N ASP A 60 14.80 1.16 8.48
CA ASP A 60 15.05 0.99 7.06
C ASP A 60 14.75 -0.47 6.68
N ALA A 61 14.27 -0.69 5.46
CA ALA A 61 14.25 -2.04 4.90
C ALA A 61 15.71 -2.56 4.85
N GLN A 62 15.92 -3.84 5.12
CA GLN A 62 17.27 -4.41 5.11
C GLN A 62 17.64 -5.01 3.76
N VAL A 63 16.64 -5.28 2.92
CA VAL A 63 16.80 -5.91 1.62
C VAL A 63 15.79 -5.30 0.63
N PRO A 64 16.09 -5.37 -0.68
CA PRO A 64 15.12 -5.07 -1.73
C PRO A 64 13.84 -5.90 -1.56
N LEU A 65 12.70 -5.33 -1.96
CA LEU A 65 11.38 -5.96 -1.80
C LEU A 65 10.84 -6.34 -3.17
N ASN A 66 10.27 -7.54 -3.29
CA ASN A 66 9.56 -7.95 -4.50
C ASN A 66 8.08 -7.63 -4.38
N LEU A 67 7.60 -6.76 -5.26
CA LEU A 67 6.21 -6.38 -5.37
C LEU A 67 5.56 -7.12 -6.54
N ASP A 68 4.63 -8.01 -6.21
CA ASP A 68 3.78 -8.68 -7.18
C ASP A 68 2.51 -7.85 -7.35
N VAL A 69 2.20 -7.47 -8.59
CA VAL A 69 1.03 -6.68 -8.96
C VAL A 69 0.26 -7.42 -10.04
N TRP A 70 -1.06 -7.53 -9.89
CA TRP A 70 -1.91 -8.21 -10.85
C TRP A 70 -3.29 -7.57 -10.98
N VAL A 71 -3.90 -7.78 -12.14
CA VAL A 71 -5.28 -7.41 -12.43
C VAL A 71 -6.11 -8.65 -12.76
N ASP A 72 -7.43 -8.52 -12.68
CA ASP A 72 -8.33 -9.61 -13.09
C ASP A 72 -8.39 -9.76 -14.62
N ASN A 73 -9.08 -10.79 -15.08
CA ASN A 73 -9.21 -11.13 -16.50
C ASN A 73 -9.98 -10.09 -17.35
N SER A 74 -10.71 -9.17 -16.73
CA SER A 74 -11.41 -8.08 -17.43
C SER A 74 -10.51 -6.89 -17.70
N ASN A 75 -9.24 -6.95 -17.25
CA ASN A 75 -8.27 -5.88 -17.32
C ASN A 75 -6.97 -6.36 -17.96
N GLN A 76 -6.15 -5.43 -18.44
CA GLN A 76 -4.76 -5.71 -18.80
C GLN A 76 -3.86 -4.49 -18.61
N PHE A 77 -2.59 -4.75 -18.30
CA PHE A 77 -1.56 -3.72 -18.27
C PHE A 77 -1.09 -3.39 -19.68
N LEU A 78 -1.26 -2.13 -20.08
CA LEU A 78 -0.71 -1.59 -21.33
C LEU A 78 0.71 -1.03 -21.13
N GLY A 79 0.99 -0.54 -19.93
CA GLY A 79 2.27 0.05 -19.58
C GLY A 79 2.37 0.29 -18.09
N HIS A 80 3.58 0.51 -17.62
CA HIS A 80 3.83 0.97 -16.27
C HIS A 80 5.11 1.79 -16.23
N ASP A 81 5.19 2.62 -15.22
CA ASP A 81 6.35 3.46 -14.93
C ASP A 81 6.44 3.61 -13.41
N GLY A 82 7.64 3.53 -12.84
CA GLY A 82 7.81 3.55 -11.40
C GLY A 82 9.06 4.30 -11.02
N HIS A 83 8.96 5.07 -9.94
CA HIS A 83 10.03 5.94 -9.48
C HIS A 83 10.24 5.80 -7.97
N TYR A 84 11.51 5.73 -7.58
CA TYR A 84 12.01 5.88 -6.22
C TYR A 84 12.85 7.17 -6.14
N GLU A 85 12.75 7.89 -5.02
CA GLU A 85 13.54 9.08 -4.63
C GLU A 85 14.37 9.74 -5.77
N ALA A 86 13.97 10.94 -6.21
CA ALA A 86 14.70 11.76 -7.18
C ALA A 86 15.13 11.04 -8.49
N GLY A 87 14.26 10.20 -9.04
CA GLY A 87 14.33 9.79 -10.46
C GLY A 87 14.89 8.40 -10.75
N ASN A 88 15.13 7.55 -9.74
CA ASN A 88 15.53 6.18 -9.99
C ASN A 88 14.33 5.34 -10.44
N ALA A 89 14.42 4.76 -11.64
CA ALA A 89 13.36 3.92 -12.19
C ALA A 89 13.25 2.58 -11.43
N ILE A 90 12.02 2.18 -11.13
CA ILE A 90 11.68 0.85 -10.61
C ILE A 90 11.72 -0.13 -11.77
N ARG A 91 12.48 -1.21 -11.59
CA ARG A 91 12.66 -2.24 -12.62
C ARG A 91 11.81 -3.47 -12.33
N HIS A 92 11.64 -4.29 -13.35
CA HIS A 92 11.12 -5.64 -13.18
C HIS A 92 12.07 -6.49 -12.32
N GLU A 93 11.53 -7.54 -11.72
CA GLU A 93 12.37 -8.61 -11.15
C GLU A 93 13.15 -9.31 -12.28
N ASP A 94 14.44 -9.59 -12.08
CA ASP A 94 15.34 -10.16 -13.09
C ASP A 94 14.77 -11.40 -13.79
N ASN A 95 14.15 -12.31 -13.02
CA ASN A 95 13.56 -13.53 -13.56
C ASN A 95 12.31 -13.24 -14.39
N PHE A 96 11.49 -12.29 -13.94
CA PHE A 96 10.29 -11.87 -14.66
C PHE A 96 10.66 -11.20 -15.99
N GLU A 97 11.67 -10.33 -15.98
CA GLU A 97 12.16 -9.66 -17.18
C GLU A 97 12.73 -10.63 -18.22
N LYS A 98 13.53 -11.61 -17.78
CA LYS A 98 14.07 -12.66 -18.64
C LYS A 98 12.98 -13.46 -19.34
N GLU A 99 11.98 -13.93 -18.59
CA GLU A 99 10.86 -14.71 -19.13
C GLU A 99 9.96 -13.86 -20.05
N PHE A 100 9.76 -12.58 -19.73
CA PHE A 100 9.03 -11.63 -20.57
C PHE A 100 9.74 -11.45 -21.92
N ASN A 101 11.04 -11.15 -21.90
CA ASN A 101 11.84 -10.96 -23.10
C ASN A 101 11.92 -12.23 -23.96
N LYS A 102 12.00 -13.40 -23.32
CA LYS A 102 11.94 -14.69 -24.02
C LYS A 102 10.59 -14.87 -24.72
N THR A 103 9.49 -14.62 -24.02
CA THR A 103 8.13 -14.73 -24.57
C THR A 103 7.91 -13.75 -25.72
N LEU A 104 8.44 -12.53 -25.64
CA LEU A 104 8.37 -11.55 -26.74
C LEU A 104 9.12 -12.03 -27.99
N LYS A 105 10.29 -12.65 -27.84
CA LYS A 105 11.04 -13.21 -28.97
C LYS A 105 10.28 -14.35 -29.64
N GLU A 106 9.74 -15.28 -28.84
CA GLU A 106 8.91 -16.38 -29.36
C GLU A 106 7.64 -15.86 -30.05
N LEU A 107 7.04 -14.78 -29.54
CA LEU A 107 5.91 -14.13 -30.19
C LEU A 107 6.31 -13.49 -31.54
N ASP A 108 7.45 -12.83 -31.62
CA ASP A 108 7.95 -12.26 -32.89
C ASP A 108 8.21 -13.36 -33.94
N GLU A 109 8.74 -14.51 -33.52
CA GLU A 109 8.89 -15.69 -34.37
C GLU A 109 7.53 -16.27 -34.81
N ASP A 110 6.58 -16.40 -33.88
CA ASP A 110 5.21 -16.87 -34.17
C ASP A 110 4.48 -15.94 -35.15
N LEU A 111 4.62 -14.63 -34.99
CA LEU A 111 3.98 -13.63 -35.86
C LEU A 111 4.49 -13.72 -37.31
N LYS A 112 5.78 -14.02 -37.52
CA LYS A 112 6.34 -14.25 -38.87
C LYS A 112 5.78 -15.51 -39.52
N LEU A 113 5.48 -16.53 -38.71
CA LEU A 113 4.91 -17.79 -39.20
C LEU A 113 3.41 -17.69 -39.53
N ARG A 114 2.71 -16.69 -38.97
CA ARG A 114 1.29 -16.41 -39.32
C ARG A 114 1.07 -15.99 -40.76
N GLU A 115 2.13 -15.61 -41.48
CA GLU A 115 2.05 -15.34 -42.93
C GLU A 115 1.84 -16.62 -43.75
N PHE A 116 2.04 -17.81 -43.16
CA PHE A 116 1.75 -19.10 -43.79
C PHE A 116 0.33 -19.59 -43.43
N GLU A 117 -0.44 -19.99 -44.44
CA GLU A 117 -1.80 -20.51 -44.25
C GLU A 117 -1.82 -21.73 -43.30
N GLY A 118 -2.69 -21.69 -42.29
CA GLY A 118 -2.91 -22.81 -41.36
C GLY A 118 -2.06 -22.78 -40.08
N HIS A 119 -1.23 -21.74 -39.87
CA HIS A 119 -0.49 -21.59 -38.61
C HIS A 119 -1.41 -21.31 -37.42
N VAL A 120 -1.23 -22.06 -36.33
CA VAL A 120 -1.94 -21.89 -35.07
C VAL A 120 -0.92 -21.59 -33.98
N THR A 121 -1.08 -20.43 -33.32
CA THR A 121 -0.21 -20.05 -32.20
C THR A 121 -0.31 -21.09 -31.08
N PRO A 122 0.83 -21.60 -30.57
CA PRO A 122 0.83 -22.57 -29.48
C PRO A 122 0.08 -22.08 -28.23
N ASP A 123 -0.78 -22.92 -27.66
CA ASP A 123 -1.54 -22.60 -26.44
C ASP A 123 -0.65 -22.16 -25.28
N ASP A 124 0.53 -22.76 -25.17
CA ASP A 124 1.50 -22.43 -24.14
C ASP A 124 2.00 -20.98 -24.25
N LEU A 125 2.28 -20.53 -25.48
CA LEU A 125 2.68 -19.15 -25.75
C LEU A 125 1.53 -18.18 -25.44
N ASN A 126 0.30 -18.51 -25.82
CA ASN A 126 -0.88 -17.70 -25.48
C ASN A 126 -1.08 -17.56 -23.96
N ARG A 127 -0.86 -18.63 -23.19
CA ARG A 127 -0.92 -18.58 -21.72
C ARG A 127 0.17 -17.69 -21.13
N ARG A 128 1.40 -17.78 -21.63
CA ARG A 128 2.51 -16.89 -21.20
C ARG A 128 2.21 -15.43 -21.50
N ILE A 129 1.77 -15.11 -22.72
CA ILE A 129 1.39 -13.74 -23.10
C ILE A 129 0.31 -13.21 -22.17
N ARG A 130 -0.75 -14.00 -21.94
CA ARG A 130 -1.82 -13.62 -21.01
C ARG A 130 -1.30 -13.39 -19.60
N TYR A 131 -0.41 -14.24 -19.10
CA TYR A 131 0.22 -14.03 -17.79
C TYR A 131 0.94 -12.69 -17.72
N PHE A 132 1.73 -12.33 -18.75
CA PHE A 132 2.42 -11.04 -18.81
C PHE A 132 1.49 -9.86 -19.08
N LEU A 133 0.29 -10.03 -19.64
CA LEU A 133 -0.68 -8.93 -19.74
C LEU A 133 -1.38 -8.64 -18.41
N LEU A 134 -1.52 -9.66 -17.56
CA LEU A 134 -2.24 -9.59 -16.29
C LEU A 134 -1.37 -9.32 -15.06
N ASN A 135 -0.06 -9.58 -15.14
CA ASN A 135 0.85 -9.55 -13.99
C ASN A 135 2.06 -8.66 -14.25
N ARG A 136 2.57 -8.01 -13.19
CA ARG A 136 3.87 -7.33 -13.14
C ARG A 136 4.58 -7.72 -11.86
N LYS A 137 5.87 -8.04 -11.95
CA LYS A 137 6.73 -8.26 -10.79
C LYS A 137 7.82 -7.21 -10.77
N LEU A 138 7.83 -6.39 -9.72
CA LEU A 138 8.67 -5.22 -9.60
C LEU A 138 9.66 -5.39 -8.46
N SER A 139 10.92 -5.05 -8.73
CA SER A 139 11.98 -5.01 -7.73
C SER A 139 12.03 -3.62 -7.13
N LEU A 140 11.53 -3.50 -5.89
CA LEU A 140 11.58 -2.25 -5.15
C LEU A 140 12.97 -2.13 -4.49
N PRO A 141 13.62 -0.95 -4.58
CA PRO A 141 14.86 -0.70 -3.87
C PRO A 141 14.63 -0.75 -2.35
N VAL A 142 15.74 -0.74 -1.62
CA VAL A 142 15.72 -0.67 -0.16
C VAL A 142 14.99 0.61 0.28
N LEU A 143 13.82 0.45 0.90
CA LEU A 143 13.02 1.57 1.39
C LEU A 143 13.58 2.10 2.71
N ASN A 144 14.31 3.21 2.63
CA ASN A 144 14.74 3.98 3.81
C ASN A 144 13.56 4.57 4.59
N ARG A 145 13.81 5.03 5.81
CA ARG A 145 12.79 5.74 6.62
C ARG A 145 12.20 6.91 5.86
N LYS A 146 10.86 7.02 5.86
CA LYS A 146 10.10 8.07 5.17
C LYS A 146 10.28 8.10 3.65
N SER A 147 10.93 7.10 3.06
CA SER A 147 10.98 6.99 1.61
C SER A 147 9.66 6.49 1.07
N SER A 148 9.42 6.80 -0.20
CA SER A 148 8.23 6.37 -0.92
C SER A 148 8.58 5.94 -2.33
N VAL A 149 7.91 4.91 -2.80
CA VAL A 149 7.88 4.51 -4.21
C VAL A 149 6.54 4.93 -4.78
N THR A 150 6.56 5.51 -5.97
CA THR A 150 5.35 5.76 -6.75
C THR A 150 5.41 4.93 -8.02
N ILE A 151 4.37 4.15 -8.29
CA ILE A 151 4.26 3.30 -9.47
C ILE A 151 2.95 3.63 -10.16
N ASN A 152 3.06 4.00 -11.42
CA ASN A 152 1.99 4.35 -12.32
C ASN A 152 1.74 3.20 -13.28
N PHE A 153 0.48 2.82 -13.44
CA PHE A 153 0.05 1.78 -14.36
C PHE A 153 -0.94 2.35 -15.34
N LEU A 154 -0.75 2.02 -16.61
CA LEU A 154 -1.74 2.23 -17.66
C LEU A 154 -2.51 0.91 -17.83
N ILE A 155 -3.79 0.93 -17.50
CA ILE A 155 -4.63 -0.26 -17.47
C ILE A 155 -5.84 -0.05 -18.37
N GLU A 156 -6.09 -1.02 -19.24
CA GLU A 156 -7.35 -1.12 -19.98
C GLU A 156 -8.33 -2.01 -19.22
N ASN A 157 -9.62 -1.66 -19.27
CA ASN A 157 -10.71 -2.54 -18.88
C ASN A 157 -11.62 -2.85 -20.09
N PHE A 158 -11.86 -4.13 -20.36
CA PHE A 158 -12.67 -4.60 -21.49
C PHE A 158 -14.19 -4.52 -21.25
N GLU A 159 -14.62 -4.17 -20.04
CA GLU A 159 -16.03 -4.07 -19.65
C GLU A 159 -16.50 -2.63 -19.46
N GLY A 160 -15.66 -1.62 -19.70
CA GLY A 160 -16.04 -0.23 -19.49
C GLY A 160 -15.95 0.25 -18.03
N LYS A 161 -15.35 -0.54 -17.14
CA LYS A 161 -15.34 -0.31 -15.69
C LYS A 161 -13.99 0.17 -15.19
N THR A 162 -13.98 0.84 -14.04
CA THR A 162 -12.74 1.17 -13.33
C THR A 162 -11.98 -0.12 -12.98
N PRO A 163 -10.70 -0.25 -13.32
CA PRO A 163 -9.92 -1.45 -13.05
C PRO A 163 -9.72 -1.67 -11.55
N LYS A 164 -9.56 -2.93 -11.13
CA LYS A 164 -9.14 -3.28 -9.77
C LYS A 164 -7.69 -3.75 -9.78
N LEU A 165 -6.81 -2.97 -9.17
CA LEU A 165 -5.41 -3.33 -8.98
C LEU A 165 -5.25 -4.14 -7.70
N ASN A 166 -4.64 -5.32 -7.80
CA ASN A 166 -4.26 -6.13 -6.65
C ASN A 166 -2.74 -6.20 -6.57
N PHE A 167 -2.20 -6.24 -5.36
CA PHE A 167 -0.76 -6.31 -5.15
C PHE A 167 -0.40 -6.91 -3.80
N SER A 168 0.81 -7.45 -3.72
CA SER A 168 1.37 -8.01 -2.49
C SER A 168 2.89 -7.92 -2.49
N ILE A 169 3.49 -7.82 -1.31
CA ILE A 169 4.94 -7.96 -1.13
C ILE A 169 5.20 -9.31 -0.47
N LEU A 170 5.85 -10.21 -1.20
CA LEU A 170 6.14 -11.58 -0.75
C LEU A 170 7.45 -11.61 0.05
N GLN A 171 7.47 -10.95 1.21
CA GLN A 171 8.64 -10.96 2.09
C GLN A 171 8.26 -11.18 3.56
N LYS A 172 8.97 -12.10 4.20
CA LYS A 172 8.78 -12.40 5.63
C LYS A 172 9.07 -11.16 6.46
N GLY A 173 8.13 -10.83 7.34
CA GLY A 173 8.27 -9.68 8.25
C GLY A 173 7.94 -8.34 7.61
N VAL A 174 7.36 -8.30 6.41
CA VAL A 174 6.83 -7.09 5.79
C VAL A 174 5.31 -7.14 5.81
N LYS A 175 4.67 -6.05 6.25
CA LYS A 175 3.22 -5.92 6.26
C LYS A 175 2.80 -4.67 5.50
N LEU A 176 1.97 -4.84 4.48
CA LEU A 176 1.31 -3.75 3.76
C LEU A 176 0.00 -3.38 4.48
N ILE A 177 -0.19 -2.09 4.77
CA ILE A 177 -1.36 -1.56 5.47
C ILE A 177 -1.92 -0.39 4.64
N PRO A 178 -3.24 -0.28 4.43
CA PRO A 178 -3.81 0.92 3.82
C PRO A 178 -3.48 2.18 4.63
N GLU A 179 -3.08 3.28 3.99
CA GLU A 179 -2.76 4.56 4.67
C GLU A 179 -3.93 5.07 5.52
N ALA A 180 -5.17 4.88 5.04
CA ALA A 180 -6.39 5.22 5.77
C ALA A 180 -6.54 4.48 7.11
N ASP A 181 -6.05 3.24 7.19
CA ASP A 181 -6.14 2.45 8.42
C ASP A 181 -5.04 2.82 9.42
N GLU A 182 -3.87 3.30 8.95
CA GLU A 182 -2.83 3.83 9.84
C GLU A 182 -3.32 5.07 10.60
N ALA A 183 -3.98 5.99 9.89
CA ALA A 183 -4.58 7.18 10.50
C ALA A 183 -5.64 6.82 11.55
N LYS A 184 -6.52 5.85 11.25
CA LYS A 184 -7.51 5.34 12.22
C LYS A 184 -6.83 4.72 13.44
N ILE A 185 -5.78 3.90 13.25
CA ILE A 185 -5.03 3.30 14.36
C ILE A 185 -4.39 4.39 15.23
N GLU A 186 -3.83 5.44 14.64
CA GLU A 186 -3.26 6.56 15.39
C GLU A 186 -4.33 7.34 16.17
N GLN A 187 -5.50 7.55 15.56
CA GLN A 187 -6.62 8.22 16.21
C GLN A 187 -7.16 7.40 17.39
N VAL A 188 -7.34 6.09 17.23
CA VAL A 188 -7.75 5.19 18.33
C VAL A 188 -6.75 5.25 19.49
N LYS A 189 -5.45 5.28 19.19
CA LYS A 189 -4.40 5.45 20.22
C LYS A 189 -4.53 6.77 20.98
N LYS A 190 -4.71 7.89 20.26
CA LYS A 190 -4.90 9.21 20.88
C LYS A 190 -6.15 9.24 21.77
N ASN A 191 -7.26 8.69 21.28
CA ASN A 191 -8.51 8.61 22.03
C ASN A 191 -8.38 7.75 23.29
N ALA A 192 -7.66 6.62 23.22
CA ALA A 192 -7.42 5.75 24.38
C ALA A 192 -6.63 6.47 25.49
N VAL A 193 -5.58 7.22 25.12
CA VAL A 193 -4.81 8.04 26.08
C VAL A 193 -5.69 9.14 26.69
N GLY A 194 -6.51 9.82 25.87
CA GLY A 194 -7.43 10.85 26.33
C GLY A 194 -8.44 10.33 27.34
N LEU A 195 -9.06 9.17 27.08
CA LEU A 195 -10.00 8.53 27.99
C LEU A 195 -9.34 8.13 29.32
N LEU A 196 -8.12 7.58 29.28
CA LEU A 196 -7.39 7.19 30.48
C LEU A 196 -6.99 8.42 31.32
N CYS A 197 -6.61 9.52 30.66
CA CYS A 197 -6.35 10.80 31.33
C CYS A 197 -7.60 11.36 32.01
N LEU A 198 -8.76 11.32 31.35
CA LEU A 198 -10.03 11.75 31.93
C LEU A 198 -10.43 10.90 33.13
N ALA A 199 -10.25 9.57 33.06
CA ALA A 199 -10.54 8.66 34.17
C ALA A 199 -9.67 8.95 35.40
N LEU A 200 -8.35 9.09 35.21
CA LEU A 200 -7.43 9.43 36.30
C LEU A 200 -7.72 10.81 36.89
N TYR A 201 -8.03 11.79 36.04
CA TYR A 201 -8.39 13.13 36.48
C TYR A 201 -9.68 13.14 37.30
N ALA A 202 -10.72 12.40 36.88
CA ALA A 202 -11.97 12.27 37.62
C ALA A 202 -11.75 11.62 39.00
N ILE A 203 -10.93 10.57 39.08
CA ILE A 203 -10.54 9.94 40.36
C ILE A 203 -9.83 10.96 41.26
N GLY A 204 -8.89 11.72 40.68
CA GLY A 204 -8.16 12.75 41.39
C GLY A 204 -9.05 13.88 41.90
N LEU A 205 -10.01 14.34 41.10
CA LEU A 205 -11.01 15.34 41.51
C LEU A 205 -11.87 14.85 42.66
N ILE A 206 -12.33 13.59 42.62
CA ILE A 206 -13.09 12.99 43.73
C ILE A 206 -12.25 12.97 45.01
N TRP A 207 -10.96 12.68 44.90
CA TRP A 207 -10.04 12.69 46.05
C TRP A 207 -9.84 14.09 46.61
N VAL A 208 -9.58 15.10 45.77
CA VAL A 208 -9.45 16.50 46.18
C VAL A 208 -10.73 17.00 46.83
N TYR A 209 -11.89 16.72 46.23
CA TYR A 209 -13.18 17.11 46.77
C TYR A 209 -13.42 16.53 48.16
N LYS A 210 -13.16 15.23 48.36
CA LYS A 210 -13.33 14.58 49.67
C LYS A 210 -12.43 15.16 50.77
N GLN A 211 -11.24 15.64 50.40
CA GLN A 211 -10.22 16.05 51.38
C GLN A 211 -10.16 17.57 51.61
N TYR A 212 -10.57 18.38 50.63
CA TYR A 212 -10.36 19.84 50.61
C TYR A 212 -11.61 20.66 50.27
N HIS A 213 -12.82 20.08 50.43
CA HIS A 213 -14.10 20.67 50.01
C HIS A 213 -14.30 22.16 50.35
N ASP A 214 -13.85 22.60 51.52
CA ASP A 214 -14.06 23.96 52.06
C ASP A 214 -12.83 24.88 52.01
N LYS A 215 -11.76 24.48 51.31
CA LYS A 215 -10.49 25.25 51.28
C LYS A 215 -10.26 25.91 49.93
N HIS A 216 -9.84 27.18 49.95
CA HIS A 216 -9.39 27.92 48.76
C HIS A 216 -8.26 27.18 48.00
N ASP A 217 -7.53 26.30 48.68
CA ASP A 217 -6.48 25.45 48.11
C ASP A 217 -6.99 24.39 47.13
N ALA A 218 -8.29 24.11 47.08
CA ALA A 218 -8.89 23.11 46.20
C ALA A 218 -8.59 23.38 44.71
N ILE A 219 -8.52 24.64 44.30
CA ILE A 219 -8.18 25.04 42.92
C ILE A 219 -6.72 24.67 42.61
N THR A 220 -5.79 25.02 43.50
CA THR A 220 -4.36 24.69 43.35
C THR A 220 -4.14 23.18 43.29
N TRP A 221 -4.81 22.42 44.16
CA TRP A 221 -4.74 20.95 44.15
C TRP A 221 -5.37 20.35 42.90
N THR A 222 -6.45 20.94 42.37
CA THR A 222 -7.06 20.49 41.11
C THR A 222 -6.10 20.64 39.93
N VAL A 223 -5.35 21.74 39.85
CA VAL A 223 -4.33 21.95 38.80
C VAL A 223 -3.20 20.92 38.93
N ILE A 224 -2.67 20.70 40.15
CA ILE A 224 -1.61 19.72 40.41
C ILE A 224 -2.06 18.31 40.03
N VAL A 225 -3.27 17.92 40.45
CA VAL A 225 -3.84 16.60 40.16
C VAL A 225 -4.14 16.45 38.67
N GLY A 226 -4.59 17.50 37.98
CA GLY A 226 -4.76 17.53 36.53
C GLY A 226 -3.45 17.26 35.78
N SER A 227 -2.40 18.01 36.11
CA SER A 227 -1.08 17.80 35.53
C SER A 227 -0.53 16.40 35.83
N ALA A 228 -0.63 15.93 37.08
CA ALA A 228 -0.17 14.61 37.48
C ALA A 228 -0.92 13.47 36.75
N SER A 229 -2.24 13.62 36.57
CA SER A 229 -3.08 12.66 35.85
C SER A 229 -2.67 12.54 34.38
N TYR A 230 -2.32 13.66 33.74
CA TYR A 230 -1.81 13.66 32.37
C TYR A 230 -0.49 12.88 32.24
N PHE A 231 0.48 13.14 33.12
CA PHE A 231 1.75 12.42 33.12
C PHE A 231 1.59 10.93 33.45
N MET A 232 0.73 10.59 34.42
CA MET A 232 0.42 9.20 34.76
C MET A 232 -0.27 8.47 33.61
N ALA A 233 -1.22 9.11 32.92
CA ALA A 233 -1.92 8.50 31.80
C ALA A 233 -0.96 8.17 30.65
N TYR A 234 -0.07 9.11 30.34
CA TYR A 234 0.97 8.89 29.35
C TYR A 234 1.92 7.76 29.79
N GLY A 235 2.34 7.74 31.06
CA GLY A 235 3.17 6.68 31.62
C GLY A 235 2.54 5.29 31.53
N PHE A 236 1.29 5.13 31.97
CA PHE A 236 0.56 3.86 31.91
C PHE A 236 0.36 3.36 30.49
N TYR A 237 0.04 4.25 29.56
CA TYR A 237 -0.12 3.89 28.15
C TYR A 237 1.16 3.29 27.54
N TYR A 238 2.31 3.95 27.77
CA TYR A 238 3.60 3.43 27.28
C TYR A 238 4.02 2.14 28.00
N LEU A 239 3.73 2.02 29.29
CA LEU A 239 3.98 0.79 30.05
C LEU A 239 3.13 -0.38 29.52
N PHE A 240 1.86 -0.16 29.19
CA PHE A 240 1.00 -1.17 28.59
C PHE A 240 1.47 -1.61 27.19
N ILE A 241 1.89 -0.66 26.34
CA ILE A 241 2.51 -0.98 25.05
C ILE A 241 3.76 -1.84 25.24
N TRP A 242 4.61 -1.48 26.20
CA TRP A 242 5.83 -2.21 26.50
C TRP A 242 5.52 -3.64 26.99
N LEU A 243 4.59 -3.80 27.93
CA LEU A 243 4.14 -5.11 28.41
C LEU A 243 3.54 -5.96 27.29
N LYS A 244 2.63 -5.39 26.48
CA LYS A 244 2.05 -6.09 25.33
C LYS A 244 3.15 -6.57 24.38
N LYS A 245 4.17 -5.74 24.13
CA LYS A 245 5.31 -6.14 23.30
C LYS A 245 6.05 -7.35 23.88
N ILE A 246 6.16 -7.49 25.20
CA ILE A 246 6.79 -8.67 25.84
C ILE A 246 5.91 -9.91 25.69
N PHE A 247 4.61 -9.80 25.93
CA PHE A 247 3.69 -10.96 25.97
C PHE A 247 3.14 -11.41 24.61
N THR A 248 3.23 -10.58 23.56
CA THR A 248 2.82 -10.96 22.19
C THR A 248 4.00 -11.40 21.31
N THR A 249 5.20 -11.53 21.88
CA THR A 249 6.39 -12.13 21.25
C THR A 249 6.54 -13.56 21.72
#